data_AF-A0A7W0L4N3-F1
#
_entry.id   AF-A0A7W0L4N3-F1
#
_cell.length_a   1.000
_cell.length_b   1.000
_cell.length_c   1.000
_cell.angle_alpha   90.00
_cell.angle_beta   90.00
_cell.angle_gamma   90.00
#
_symmetry.space_group_name_H-M   'P 1'
#
loop_
_entity.id
_entity.type
_entity.pdbx_description
1 polymer ?
#
loop_
_entity_poly.entity_id
_entity_poly.type
_entity_poly.pdbx_seq_one_letter_code
_entity_poly.pdbx_strand_id
1 'polypeptide(L)'
;MLQQTDGQRWANAVRATADEAILHEGEPILARYHSVSGGRTFDNEQIFETEGSYPYLKGVPSTTEAASPLDRWQVGFTLDDLQQILDRAGRWSSGLRSLREVRTVASREGFHYPDVLFRGKKGRLRLTAEELRVIVREIGPQLFPAKYPSIGLTSSGRLPETFPSNRLTIETEDELVRVRGRGWGHGVGMSQWGAHGMALDGAGYEEILKHYYTGVTLGRVRTPGALDVGIDWGRSSLRVTGAFKVVDERGRTVIAESVGAWTFAFNGSGSMSVSPPAASTAPLSVRLIKSPDATGVGHAAWLTIALSRPAQVMSVTADVGSLEESGAVRRAGRTKVAWLAPLEPGRYSVHVEASSGSETKQTDPVEIVVTEPRDASEPEAERAEEAAAGEPEAPGAPWGLLLFALVFAAAGVFVVTVTMTK
;
A
#
# COMPACT_ATOMS: atom_id res chain seq x y z
N MET A 1 15.50 25.30 13.40
CA MET A 1 15.88 24.25 12.43
C MET A 1 14.60 23.74 11.79
N LEU A 2 14.37 24.06 10.51
CA LEU A 2 13.16 23.64 9.79
C LEU A 2 13.16 22.11 9.67
N GLN A 3 12.11 21.44 10.17
CA GLN A 3 11.87 20.02 9.97
C GLN A 3 11.85 19.74 8.46
N GLN A 4 12.83 18.99 7.96
CA GLN A 4 12.75 18.46 6.60
C GLN A 4 11.55 17.51 6.54
N THR A 5 10.60 17.77 5.67
CA THR A 5 9.55 16.80 5.33
C THR A 5 10.22 15.55 4.73
N ASP A 6 9.65 14.36 4.95
CA ASP A 6 10.23 13.09 4.47
C ASP A 6 10.52 13.11 2.96
N GLY A 7 9.68 13.80 2.17
CA GLY A 7 9.88 13.97 0.73
C GLY A 7 11.14 14.74 0.36
N GLN A 8 11.56 15.73 1.16
CA GLN A 8 12.76 16.52 0.87
C GLN A 8 14.04 15.67 1.04
N ARG A 9 14.06 14.76 2.02
CA ARG A 9 15.18 13.84 2.23
C ARG A 9 15.37 12.91 1.05
N TRP A 10 14.30 12.34 0.51
CA TRP A 10 14.35 11.48 -0.68
C TRP A 10 14.76 12.27 -1.93
N ALA A 11 14.21 13.46 -2.12
CA ALA A 11 14.58 14.31 -3.25
C ALA A 11 16.06 14.73 -3.20
N ASN A 12 16.61 14.97 -2.00
CA ASN A 12 18.03 15.23 -1.81
C ASN A 12 18.89 14.00 -2.14
N ALA A 13 18.49 12.81 -1.70
CA ALA A 13 19.19 11.57 -2.02
C ALA A 13 19.24 11.31 -3.54
N VAL A 14 18.10 11.44 -4.23
CA VAL A 14 18.02 11.29 -5.69
C VAL A 14 18.91 12.31 -6.40
N ARG A 15 18.89 13.57 -5.96
CA ARG A 15 19.75 14.63 -6.53
C ARG A 15 21.24 14.38 -6.28
N ALA A 16 21.59 13.85 -5.12
CA ALA A 16 22.98 13.55 -4.77
C ALA A 16 23.57 12.40 -5.61
N THR A 17 22.74 11.45 -6.04
CA THR A 17 23.12 10.31 -6.90
C THR A 17 22.62 10.48 -8.33
N ALA A 18 22.44 11.73 -8.79
CA ALA A 18 21.92 12.01 -10.12
C ALA A 18 22.84 11.43 -11.20
N ASP A 19 22.23 10.80 -12.21
CA ASP A 19 22.89 10.11 -13.32
C ASP A 19 23.80 8.94 -12.95
N GLU A 20 23.81 8.50 -11.69
CA GLU A 20 24.56 7.31 -11.28
C GLU A 20 23.75 6.03 -11.49
N ALA A 21 24.43 5.00 -11.99
CA ALA A 21 23.90 3.65 -12.09
C ALA A 21 24.92 2.63 -11.60
N ILE A 22 24.40 1.46 -11.21
CA ILE A 22 25.20 0.29 -10.85
C ILE A 22 25.51 -0.46 -12.14
N LEU A 23 26.78 -0.67 -12.41
CA LEU A 23 27.28 -1.23 -13.66
C LEU A 23 28.03 -2.53 -13.40
N HIS A 24 27.91 -3.48 -14.32
CA HIS A 24 28.77 -4.65 -14.40
C HIS A 24 29.31 -4.73 -15.83
N GLU A 25 30.64 -4.78 -15.98
CA GLU A 25 31.30 -4.74 -17.29
C GLU A 25 30.90 -3.54 -18.16
N GLY A 26 30.58 -2.40 -17.52
CA GLY A 26 30.19 -1.15 -18.19
C GLY A 26 28.71 -1.03 -18.52
N GLU A 27 27.92 -2.09 -18.35
CA GLU A 27 26.48 -2.11 -18.64
C GLU A 27 25.63 -2.03 -17.36
N PRO A 28 24.46 -1.37 -17.39
CA PRO A 28 23.54 -1.35 -16.25
C PRO A 28 23.11 -2.75 -15.81
N ILE A 29 23.13 -2.99 -14.50
CA ILE A 29 22.70 -4.27 -13.94
C ILE A 29 21.18 -4.38 -13.80
N LEU A 30 20.68 -5.61 -13.70
CA LEU A 30 19.38 -5.90 -13.11
C LEU A 30 19.46 -5.71 -11.57
N ALA A 31 19.14 -4.51 -11.08
CA ALA A 31 19.25 -4.14 -9.66
C ALA A 31 18.04 -4.60 -8.82
N ARG A 32 17.91 -5.91 -8.59
CA ARG A 32 16.85 -6.48 -7.74
C ARG A 32 17.01 -6.07 -6.27
N TYR A 33 15.89 -5.79 -5.60
CA TYR A 33 15.89 -5.49 -4.17
C TYR A 33 14.63 -6.04 -3.49
N HIS A 34 14.73 -6.27 -2.19
CA HIS A 34 13.64 -6.79 -1.36
C HIS A 34 13.69 -6.17 0.05
N SER A 35 12.67 -6.41 0.88
CA SER A 35 12.59 -5.73 2.18
C SER A 35 13.61 -6.27 3.18
N VAL A 36 13.58 -7.57 3.47
CA VAL A 36 14.43 -8.21 4.48
C VAL A 36 14.85 -9.59 3.99
N SER A 37 16.14 -9.89 4.01
CA SER A 37 16.64 -11.18 3.51
C SER A 37 16.45 -12.32 4.51
N GLY A 38 16.40 -12.00 5.81
CA GLY A 38 16.35 -12.97 6.90
C GLY A 38 17.74 -13.57 7.20
N GLY A 39 18.80 -12.76 7.06
CA GLY A 39 20.19 -13.09 7.39
C GLY A 39 21.15 -13.31 6.21
N ARG A 40 20.64 -13.52 5.00
CA ARG A 40 21.45 -13.78 3.79
C ARG A 40 20.58 -13.67 2.54
N THR A 41 21.13 -13.17 1.44
CA THR A 41 20.47 -13.13 0.13
C THR A 41 20.70 -14.42 -0.67
N PHE A 42 20.02 -14.57 -1.80
CA PHE A 42 20.12 -15.72 -2.71
C PHE A 42 20.75 -15.30 -4.05
N ASP A 43 21.30 -16.27 -4.78
CA ASP A 43 21.62 -16.04 -6.19
C ASP A 43 20.32 -15.82 -7.01
N ASN A 44 20.42 -15.30 -8.23
CA ASN A 44 19.20 -15.03 -9.03
C ASN A 44 18.48 -16.31 -9.45
N GLU A 45 19.22 -17.26 -10.03
CA GLU A 45 18.74 -18.54 -10.57
C GLU A 45 18.07 -19.43 -9.50
N GLN A 46 18.36 -19.13 -8.24
CA GLN A 46 17.82 -19.80 -7.07
C GLN A 46 16.35 -19.45 -6.80
N ILE A 47 15.94 -18.25 -7.22
CA ILE A 47 14.59 -17.71 -6.95
C ILE A 47 13.83 -17.44 -8.24
N PHE A 48 14.54 -17.13 -9.32
CA PHE A 48 14.00 -16.87 -10.65
C PHE A 48 14.58 -17.89 -11.64
N GLU A 49 14.13 -19.14 -11.54
CA GLU A 49 14.70 -20.29 -12.29
C GLU A 49 14.61 -20.15 -13.81
N THR A 50 13.57 -19.48 -14.31
CA THR A 50 13.40 -19.22 -15.74
C THR A 50 14.28 -18.07 -16.25
N GLU A 51 14.93 -17.36 -15.33
CA GLU A 51 15.86 -16.28 -15.66
C GLU A 51 17.31 -16.77 -15.59
N GLY A 52 18.20 -16.05 -16.27
CA GLY A 52 19.62 -16.38 -16.30
C GLY A 52 20.30 -16.20 -14.94
N SER A 53 21.46 -16.83 -14.79
CA SER A 53 22.41 -16.50 -13.72
C SER A 53 23.09 -15.17 -14.06
N TYR A 54 23.20 -14.29 -13.07
CA TYR A 54 23.89 -13.00 -13.21
C TYR A 54 25.12 -13.00 -12.28
N PRO A 55 26.33 -12.68 -12.78
CA PRO A 55 27.54 -12.66 -11.95
C PRO A 55 27.45 -11.71 -10.75
N TYR A 56 26.66 -10.64 -10.88
CA TYR A 56 26.45 -9.62 -9.85
C TYR A 56 25.26 -9.87 -8.91
N LEU A 57 24.42 -10.89 -9.16
CA LEU A 57 23.32 -11.29 -8.26
C LEU A 57 23.67 -12.60 -7.58
N LYS A 58 24.56 -12.52 -6.59
CA LYS A 58 24.99 -13.66 -5.77
C LYS A 58 24.57 -13.49 -4.32
N GLY A 59 24.33 -14.61 -3.66
CA GLY A 59 23.92 -14.67 -2.26
C GLY A 59 25.04 -14.22 -1.33
N VAL A 60 24.81 -13.12 -0.61
CA VAL A 60 25.74 -12.53 0.36
C VAL A 60 25.12 -12.48 1.76
N PRO A 61 25.93 -12.53 2.84
CA PRO A 61 25.43 -12.30 4.21
C PRO A 61 24.70 -10.96 4.34
N SER A 62 23.67 -10.90 5.18
CA SER A 62 22.95 -9.66 5.49
C SER A 62 22.63 -9.63 6.99
N THR A 63 23.60 -9.17 7.79
CA THR A 63 23.62 -9.37 9.25
C THR A 63 23.05 -8.20 10.04
N THR A 64 22.77 -7.08 9.39
CA THR A 64 22.34 -5.81 10.01
C THR A 64 20.81 -5.60 9.94
N GLU A 65 20.05 -6.67 9.76
CA GLU A 65 18.59 -6.63 9.53
C GLU A 65 17.75 -6.71 10.82
N ALA A 66 18.40 -6.86 11.98
CA ALA A 66 17.74 -7.20 13.25
C ALA A 66 16.71 -6.18 13.75
N ALA A 67 16.79 -4.92 13.29
CA ALA A 67 15.81 -3.89 13.61
C ALA A 67 14.47 -4.08 12.89
N SER A 68 14.43 -4.93 11.85
CA SER A 68 13.19 -5.20 11.13
C SER A 68 12.25 -6.09 11.95
N PRO A 69 10.97 -5.72 12.11
CA PRO A 69 9.98 -6.60 12.74
C PRO A 69 9.72 -7.88 11.92
N LEU A 70 10.19 -7.93 10.67
CA LEU A 70 10.05 -9.06 9.77
C LEU A 70 11.36 -9.84 9.57
N ASP A 71 12.44 -9.55 10.33
CA ASP A 71 13.63 -10.41 10.36
C ASP A 71 13.24 -11.84 10.79
N ARG A 72 12.35 -11.94 11.78
CA ARG A 72 11.77 -13.19 12.24
C ARG A 72 10.28 -13.01 12.45
N TRP A 73 9.50 -14.00 12.04
CA TRP A 73 8.06 -14.01 12.22
C TRP A 73 7.59 -15.42 12.57
N GLN A 74 6.43 -15.50 13.24
CA GLN A 74 5.81 -16.75 13.63
C GLN A 74 4.31 -16.70 13.43
N VAL A 75 3.74 -17.80 12.96
CA VAL A 75 2.29 -18.01 12.86
C VAL A 75 1.95 -19.39 13.41
N GLY A 76 0.84 -19.50 14.14
CA GLY A 76 0.28 -20.77 14.59
C GLY A 76 -1.02 -21.08 13.85
N PHE A 77 -1.18 -22.32 13.41
CA PHE A 77 -2.45 -22.84 12.89
C PHE A 77 -2.94 -23.97 13.80
N THR A 78 -4.25 -24.16 13.91
CA THR A 78 -4.77 -25.48 14.30
C THR A 78 -4.66 -26.41 13.10
N LEU A 79 -4.55 -27.73 13.34
CA LEU A 79 -4.61 -28.72 12.25
C LEU A 79 -5.90 -28.59 11.43
N ASP A 80 -7.01 -28.23 12.08
CA ASP A 80 -8.31 -28.06 11.44
C ASP A 80 -8.36 -26.82 10.52
N ASP A 81 -7.92 -25.65 11.01
CA ASP A 81 -7.89 -24.41 10.23
C ASP A 81 -7.05 -24.61 8.95
N LEU A 82 -5.87 -25.23 9.08
CA LEU A 82 -4.97 -25.48 7.95
C LEU A 82 -5.56 -26.52 6.97
N GLN A 83 -6.27 -27.53 7.47
CA GLN A 83 -6.96 -28.47 6.60
C GLN A 83 -8.08 -27.78 5.81
N GLN A 84 -8.91 -26.96 6.46
CA GLN A 84 -9.98 -26.21 5.78
C GLN A 84 -9.43 -25.30 4.67
N ILE A 85 -8.28 -24.65 4.91
CA ILE A 85 -7.57 -23.86 3.89
C ILE A 85 -7.16 -24.74 2.70
N LEU A 86 -6.54 -25.89 2.94
CA LEU A 86 -6.11 -26.80 1.86
C LEU A 86 -7.29 -27.46 1.12
N ASP A 87 -8.37 -27.79 1.83
CA ASP A 87 -9.62 -28.32 1.27
C ASP A 87 -10.25 -27.27 0.32
N ARG A 88 -10.35 -26.01 0.77
CA ARG A 88 -10.91 -24.91 -0.04
C ARG A 88 -10.05 -24.56 -1.27
N ALA A 89 -8.75 -24.82 -1.20
CA ALA A 89 -7.82 -24.72 -2.32
C ALA A 89 -7.83 -25.94 -3.26
N GLY A 90 -8.61 -26.99 -2.95
CA GLY A 90 -8.67 -28.23 -3.73
C GLY A 90 -7.39 -29.07 -3.65
N ARG A 91 -6.54 -28.83 -2.64
CA ARG A 91 -5.27 -29.55 -2.44
C ARG A 91 -5.38 -30.65 -1.39
N TRP A 92 -6.38 -30.60 -0.51
CA TRP A 92 -6.69 -31.68 0.43
C TRP A 92 -7.98 -32.40 -0.01
N SER A 93 -7.99 -33.73 0.11
CA SER A 93 -9.11 -34.57 -0.35
C SER A 93 -9.61 -35.48 0.77
N SER A 94 -10.88 -35.88 0.70
CA SER A 94 -11.48 -36.80 1.66
C SER A 94 -10.77 -38.16 1.75
N GLY A 95 -10.02 -38.54 0.72
CA GLY A 95 -9.15 -39.71 0.69
C GLY A 95 -7.96 -39.63 1.66
N LEU A 96 -7.40 -38.43 1.88
CA LEU A 96 -6.30 -38.19 2.83
C LEU A 96 -6.77 -38.26 4.29
N ARG A 97 -8.08 -38.09 4.51
CA ARG A 97 -8.74 -38.02 5.84
C ARG A 97 -8.19 -36.85 6.68
N SER A 98 -8.53 -36.82 7.96
CA SER A 98 -8.14 -35.73 8.87
C SER A 98 -6.63 -35.52 8.92
N LEU A 99 -6.17 -34.28 8.79
CA LEU A 99 -4.78 -33.85 8.96
C LEU A 99 -4.29 -34.20 10.38
N ARG A 100 -3.03 -34.62 10.48
CA ARG A 100 -2.44 -35.10 11.74
C ARG A 100 -1.07 -34.52 12.03
N GLU A 101 -0.31 -34.21 11.00
CA GLU A 101 1.06 -33.72 11.13
C GLU A 101 1.41 -32.89 9.91
N VAL A 102 2.10 -31.79 10.13
CA VAL A 102 2.68 -30.93 9.11
C VAL A 102 4.10 -30.62 9.53
N ARG A 103 5.05 -30.85 8.63
CA ARG A 103 6.45 -30.52 8.87
C ARG A 103 7.20 -30.17 7.61
N THR A 104 8.26 -29.39 7.75
CA THR A 104 9.21 -29.19 6.66
C THR A 104 10.06 -30.43 6.41
N VAL A 105 10.38 -30.66 5.14
CA VAL A 105 11.26 -31.72 4.66
C VAL A 105 12.21 -31.14 3.60
N ALA A 106 13.31 -31.83 3.31
CA ALA A 106 14.21 -31.42 2.24
C ALA A 106 13.45 -31.28 0.91
N SER A 107 13.77 -30.23 0.14
CA SER A 107 13.16 -30.00 -1.17
C SER A 107 13.44 -31.18 -2.10
N ARG A 108 12.41 -31.67 -2.77
CA ARG A 108 12.57 -32.75 -3.76
C ARG A 108 13.25 -32.25 -5.03
N GLU A 109 13.02 -31.01 -5.40
CA GLU A 109 13.52 -30.40 -6.65
C GLU A 109 14.85 -29.66 -6.44
N GLY A 110 15.38 -29.69 -5.20
CA GLY A 110 16.63 -29.02 -4.86
C GLY A 110 16.49 -27.51 -4.67
N PHE A 111 15.25 -27.00 -4.58
CA PHE A 111 15.00 -25.60 -4.28
C PHE A 111 15.58 -25.20 -2.92
N HIS A 112 15.89 -23.92 -2.76
CA HIS A 112 16.54 -23.43 -1.54
C HIS A 112 15.62 -23.36 -0.33
N TYR A 113 14.32 -23.46 -0.55
CA TYR A 113 13.32 -23.56 0.51
C TYR A 113 12.88 -25.01 0.72
N PRO A 114 12.61 -25.42 1.96
CA PRO A 114 12.11 -26.78 2.22
C PRO A 114 10.73 -26.99 1.58
N ASP A 115 10.45 -28.24 1.22
CA ASP A 115 9.07 -28.64 0.94
C ASP A 115 8.32 -28.80 2.26
N VAL A 116 7.00 -28.75 2.20
CA VAL A 116 6.11 -28.98 3.34
C VAL A 116 5.38 -30.30 3.13
N LEU A 117 5.56 -31.23 4.07
CA LEU A 117 4.88 -32.51 4.10
C LEU A 117 3.69 -32.44 5.06
N PHE A 118 2.51 -32.69 4.52
CA PHE A 118 1.26 -32.82 5.26
C PHE A 118 0.87 -34.29 5.31
N ARG A 119 0.64 -34.82 6.50
CA ARG A 119 0.25 -36.22 6.72
C ARG A 119 -1.15 -36.28 7.31
N GLY A 120 -2.04 -36.98 6.62
CA GLY A 120 -3.37 -37.31 7.09
C GLY A 120 -3.42 -38.73 7.65
N LYS A 121 -4.60 -39.16 8.13
CA LYS A 121 -4.78 -40.55 8.61
C LYS A 121 -4.57 -41.61 7.53
N LYS A 122 -4.83 -41.31 6.25
CA LYS A 122 -4.77 -42.29 5.15
C LYS A 122 -3.95 -41.82 3.94
N GLY A 123 -3.06 -40.84 4.11
CA GLY A 123 -2.21 -40.38 3.01
C GLY A 123 -1.31 -39.21 3.38
N ARG A 124 -0.63 -38.69 2.37
CA ARG A 124 0.27 -37.55 2.47
C ARG A 124 0.13 -36.63 1.26
N LEU A 125 0.27 -35.33 1.50
CA LEU A 125 0.41 -34.29 0.49
C LEU A 125 1.76 -33.62 0.70
N ARG A 126 2.44 -33.29 -0.39
CA ARG A 126 3.65 -32.46 -0.36
C ARG A 126 3.42 -31.25 -1.23
N LEU A 127 3.78 -30.08 -0.72
CA LEU A 127 3.75 -28.80 -1.43
C LEU A 127 5.11 -28.13 -1.28
N THR A 128 5.49 -27.27 -2.22
CA THR A 128 6.63 -26.35 -1.98
C THR A 128 6.22 -25.27 -0.97
N ALA A 129 7.20 -24.60 -0.36
CA ALA A 129 6.92 -23.44 0.51
C ALA A 129 6.17 -22.32 -0.24
N GLU A 130 6.48 -22.14 -1.54
CA GLU A 130 5.82 -21.16 -2.39
C GLU A 130 4.36 -21.50 -2.67
N GLU A 131 4.07 -22.75 -3.06
CA GLU A 131 2.69 -23.21 -3.26
C GLU A 131 1.85 -23.00 -2.00
N LEU A 132 2.40 -23.37 -0.83
CA LEU A 132 1.73 -23.18 0.44
C LEU A 132 1.47 -21.69 0.73
N ARG A 133 2.46 -20.83 0.50
CA ARG A 133 2.32 -19.38 0.67
C ARG A 133 1.24 -18.80 -0.21
N VAL A 134 1.18 -19.18 -1.48
CA VAL A 134 0.11 -18.74 -2.40
C VAL A 134 -1.26 -19.18 -1.89
N ILE A 135 -1.41 -20.45 -1.47
CA ILE A 135 -2.66 -20.97 -0.94
C ILE A 135 -3.11 -20.19 0.30
N VAL A 136 -2.23 -20.01 1.28
CA VAL A 136 -2.55 -19.30 2.53
C VAL A 136 -2.88 -17.83 2.26
N ARG A 137 -2.12 -17.17 1.38
CA ARG A 137 -2.36 -15.77 1.00
C ARG A 137 -3.74 -15.56 0.39
N GLU A 138 -4.17 -16.45 -0.50
CA GLU A 138 -5.46 -16.29 -1.19
C GLU A 138 -6.63 -16.78 -0.33
N ILE A 139 -6.49 -17.90 0.38
CA ILE A 139 -7.62 -18.57 1.06
C ILE A 139 -7.72 -18.22 2.54
N GLY A 140 -6.60 -18.03 3.23
CA GLY A 140 -6.55 -17.71 4.66
C GLY A 140 -7.44 -16.51 5.04
N PRO A 141 -7.33 -15.36 4.35
CA PRO A 141 -8.16 -14.20 4.64
C PRO A 141 -9.64 -14.38 4.34
N GLN A 142 -10.01 -15.32 3.45
CA GLN A 142 -11.40 -15.59 3.10
C GLN A 142 -12.11 -16.40 4.20
N LEU A 143 -11.39 -17.36 4.80
CA LEU A 143 -11.95 -18.25 5.83
C LEU A 143 -11.76 -17.69 7.24
N PHE A 144 -10.59 -17.09 7.50
CA PHE A 144 -10.18 -16.65 8.82
C PHE A 144 -9.48 -15.28 8.78
N PRO A 145 -10.17 -14.21 8.34
CA PRO A 145 -9.56 -12.88 8.14
C PRO A 145 -8.87 -12.31 9.37
N ALA A 146 -9.35 -12.63 10.57
CA ALA A 146 -8.75 -12.17 11.83
C ALA A 146 -7.51 -12.98 12.26
N LYS A 147 -7.38 -14.24 11.80
CA LYS A 147 -6.28 -15.13 12.20
C LYS A 147 -5.15 -15.17 11.17
N TYR A 148 -5.50 -15.20 9.88
CA TYR A 148 -4.57 -15.35 8.76
C TYR A 148 -4.78 -14.22 7.74
N PRO A 149 -4.47 -12.97 8.12
CA PRO A 149 -4.71 -11.82 7.25
C PRO A 149 -3.69 -11.77 6.09
N SER A 150 -4.15 -11.13 5.01
CA SER A 150 -3.35 -10.75 3.85
C SER A 150 -4.03 -9.54 3.21
N ILE A 151 -3.88 -8.38 3.87
CA ILE A 151 -4.68 -7.16 3.62
C ILE A 151 -3.88 -6.19 2.74
N GLY A 152 -4.48 -5.65 1.67
CA GLY A 152 -3.89 -4.56 0.87
C GLY A 152 -2.86 -4.97 -0.18
N LEU A 153 -2.74 -4.19 -1.26
CA LEU A 153 -1.68 -4.31 -2.26
C LEU A 153 -0.55 -3.33 -1.91
N THR A 154 0.68 -3.79 -1.83
CA THR A 154 1.88 -2.96 -1.75
C THR A 154 2.85 -3.35 -2.86
N SER A 155 3.86 -2.52 -3.14
CA SER A 155 4.93 -2.81 -4.10
C SER A 155 5.79 -4.02 -3.72
N SER A 156 5.71 -4.50 -2.48
CA SER A 156 6.49 -5.62 -1.93
C SER A 156 5.65 -6.82 -1.44
N GLY A 157 4.30 -6.78 -1.57
CA GLY A 157 3.39 -7.85 -1.12
C GLY A 157 2.07 -7.33 -0.51
N ARG A 158 1.32 -8.15 0.25
CA ARG A 158 0.19 -7.68 1.09
C ARG A 158 0.68 -7.46 2.53
N LEU A 159 0.03 -6.62 3.36
CA LEU A 159 0.35 -6.48 4.79
C LEU A 159 -0.88 -6.08 5.66
N PRO A 160 -1.11 -6.71 6.83
CA PRO A 160 -0.35 -7.85 7.36
C PRO A 160 -0.48 -9.08 6.46
N GLU A 161 0.62 -9.82 6.29
CA GLU A 161 0.73 -11.04 5.48
C GLU A 161 0.96 -12.22 6.40
N THR A 162 0.27 -13.33 6.14
CA THR A 162 0.42 -14.52 6.97
C THR A 162 1.80 -15.14 6.79
N PHE A 163 2.28 -15.30 5.56
CA PHE A 163 3.66 -15.72 5.25
C PHE A 163 4.41 -14.64 4.46
N PRO A 164 5.20 -13.79 5.13
CA PRO A 164 6.02 -12.77 4.47
C PRO A 164 7.06 -13.34 3.49
N SER A 165 7.55 -14.57 3.68
CA SER A 165 8.55 -15.18 2.79
C SER A 165 8.38 -16.70 2.66
N ASN A 166 9.14 -17.29 1.74
CA ASN A 166 9.24 -18.74 1.58
C ASN A 166 10.32 -19.35 2.52
N ARG A 167 11.07 -18.52 3.26
CA ARG A 167 12.07 -18.97 4.23
C ARG A 167 11.35 -19.34 5.52
N LEU A 168 10.84 -20.57 5.57
CA LEU A 168 10.02 -21.07 6.67
C LEU A 168 10.46 -22.46 7.15
N THR A 169 10.15 -22.72 8.41
CA THR A 169 10.23 -24.03 9.08
C THR A 169 8.88 -24.32 9.72
N ILE A 170 8.40 -25.53 9.55
CA ILE A 170 7.08 -25.95 10.05
C ILE A 170 7.25 -27.22 10.87
N GLU A 171 6.60 -27.24 12.02
CA GLU A 171 6.47 -28.41 12.86
C GLU A 171 5.08 -28.47 13.49
N THR A 172 4.60 -29.68 13.75
CA THR A 172 3.39 -29.90 14.56
C THR A 172 3.81 -30.23 15.98
N GLU A 173 3.28 -29.46 16.92
CA GLU A 173 3.35 -29.71 18.35
C GLU A 173 1.92 -29.87 18.86
N ASP A 174 1.58 -31.08 19.34
CA ASP A 174 0.22 -31.46 19.71
C ASP A 174 -0.79 -31.23 18.55
N GLU A 175 -1.81 -30.40 18.74
CA GLU A 175 -2.82 -30.06 17.74
C GLU A 175 -2.53 -28.72 17.03
N LEU A 176 -1.34 -28.14 17.27
CA LEU A 176 -0.91 -26.85 16.72
C LEU A 176 0.23 -27.04 15.71
N VAL A 177 0.10 -26.38 14.57
CA VAL A 177 1.15 -26.25 13.56
C VAL A 177 1.86 -24.92 13.78
N ARG A 178 3.12 -24.97 14.21
CA ARG A 178 3.97 -23.78 14.34
C ARG A 178 4.73 -23.56 13.05
N VAL A 179 4.56 -22.37 12.48
CA VAL A 179 5.34 -21.88 11.35
C VAL A 179 6.26 -20.78 11.87
N ARG A 180 7.57 -20.97 11.74
CA ARG A 180 8.56 -19.92 11.98
C ARG A 180 9.19 -19.56 10.65
N GLY A 181 9.34 -18.28 10.38
CA GLY A 181 9.99 -17.82 9.16
C GLY A 181 10.83 -16.58 9.37
N ARG A 182 11.51 -16.19 8.29
CA ARG A 182 12.48 -15.10 8.29
C ARG A 182 12.38 -14.26 7.04
N GLY A 183 12.62 -12.97 7.20
CA GLY A 183 12.64 -12.02 6.10
C GLY A 183 11.29 -11.78 5.41
N TRP A 184 11.31 -10.88 4.45
CA TRP A 184 10.17 -10.46 3.63
C TRP A 184 10.62 -10.08 2.22
N GLY A 185 9.99 -10.71 1.22
CA GLY A 185 10.30 -10.54 -0.19
C GLY A 185 11.03 -11.74 -0.79
N HIS A 186 11.56 -11.56 -2.00
CA HIS A 186 12.14 -12.66 -2.79
C HIS A 186 13.59 -13.01 -2.39
N GLY A 187 14.32 -12.10 -1.74
CA GLY A 187 15.64 -12.39 -1.16
C GLY A 187 16.84 -12.26 -2.11
N VAL A 188 16.68 -11.72 -3.32
CA VAL A 188 17.76 -11.54 -4.31
C VAL A 188 18.20 -10.08 -4.34
N GLY A 189 19.50 -9.84 -4.54
CA GLY A 189 20.08 -8.50 -4.60
C GLY A 189 20.00 -7.78 -3.26
N MET A 190 19.71 -6.47 -3.27
CA MET A 190 19.83 -5.64 -2.06
C MET A 190 18.67 -5.83 -1.07
N SER A 191 19.01 -6.06 0.20
CA SER A 191 18.04 -5.95 1.31
C SER A 191 17.88 -4.49 1.75
N GLN A 192 16.66 -3.98 1.78
CA GLN A 192 16.36 -2.62 2.22
C GLN A 192 16.70 -2.42 3.71
N TRP A 193 16.30 -3.35 4.56
CA TRP A 193 16.62 -3.29 5.99
C TRP A 193 18.10 -3.54 6.27
N GLY A 194 18.75 -4.39 5.48
CA GLY A 194 20.18 -4.60 5.61
C GLY A 194 20.98 -3.36 5.16
N ALA A 195 20.58 -2.71 4.07
CA ALA A 195 21.14 -1.42 3.65
C ALA A 195 20.92 -0.34 4.71
N HIS A 196 19.72 -0.28 5.32
CA HIS A 196 19.45 0.64 6.43
C HIS A 196 20.36 0.37 7.63
N GLY A 197 20.51 -0.89 8.05
CA GLY A 197 21.38 -1.25 9.15
C GLY A 197 22.86 -0.95 8.87
N MET A 198 23.35 -1.26 7.66
CA MET A 198 24.71 -0.88 7.24
C MET A 198 24.91 0.64 7.27
N ALA A 199 23.92 1.42 6.84
CA ALA A 199 23.99 2.88 6.89
C ALA A 199 23.98 3.41 8.33
N LEU A 200 23.24 2.78 9.25
CA LEU A 200 23.29 3.10 10.68
C LEU A 200 24.66 2.78 11.29
N ASP A 201 25.33 1.73 10.79
CA ASP A 201 26.70 1.36 11.17
C ASP A 201 27.77 2.23 10.48
N GLY A 202 27.37 3.21 9.66
CA GLY A 202 28.25 4.20 9.04
C GLY A 202 28.70 3.91 7.60
N ALA A 203 28.24 2.81 6.99
CA ALA A 203 28.58 2.49 5.61
C ALA A 203 27.99 3.51 4.62
N GLY A 204 28.78 3.90 3.63
CA GLY A 204 28.31 4.72 2.51
C GLY A 204 27.46 3.92 1.51
N TYR A 205 26.66 4.60 0.68
CA TYR A 205 25.81 3.91 -0.31
C TYR A 205 26.60 3.05 -1.31
N GLU A 206 27.79 3.50 -1.73
CA GLU A 206 28.67 2.73 -2.61
C GLU A 206 29.11 1.40 -1.97
N GLU A 207 29.47 1.43 -0.69
CA GLU A 207 29.85 0.23 0.07
C GLU A 207 28.65 -0.72 0.21
N ILE A 208 27.48 -0.18 0.54
CA ILE A 208 26.23 -0.95 0.62
C ILE A 208 25.93 -1.64 -0.72
N LEU A 209 25.99 -0.90 -1.83
CA LEU A 209 25.70 -1.45 -3.15
C LEU A 209 26.72 -2.52 -3.56
N LYS A 210 28.02 -2.29 -3.33
CA LYS A 210 29.08 -3.26 -3.61
C LYS A 210 29.02 -4.51 -2.73
N HIS A 211 28.44 -4.41 -1.54
CA HIS A 211 28.17 -5.57 -0.69
C HIS A 211 27.07 -6.47 -1.29
N TYR A 212 25.96 -5.89 -1.75
CA TYR A 212 24.83 -6.66 -2.28
C TYR A 212 24.95 -7.08 -3.75
N TYR A 213 25.75 -6.36 -4.54
CA TYR A 213 25.95 -6.65 -5.95
C TYR A 213 27.43 -6.93 -6.23
N THR A 214 27.75 -8.19 -6.52
CA THR A 214 29.13 -8.66 -6.66
C THR A 214 29.80 -8.10 -7.92
N GLY A 215 31.03 -7.59 -7.79
CA GLY A 215 31.84 -7.19 -8.94
C GLY A 215 31.33 -5.96 -9.70
N VAL A 216 30.45 -5.16 -9.08
CA VAL A 216 29.89 -3.95 -9.71
C VAL A 216 30.78 -2.72 -9.50
N THR A 217 30.60 -1.75 -10.39
CA THR A 217 31.09 -0.39 -10.24
C THR A 217 29.92 0.59 -10.24
N LEU A 218 30.11 1.76 -9.66
CA LEU A 218 29.19 2.87 -9.85
C LEU A 218 29.75 3.77 -10.94
N GLY A 219 28.90 4.16 -11.89
CA GLY A 219 29.30 5.02 -12.99
C GLY A 219 28.17 5.95 -13.40
N ARG A 220 28.54 7.06 -14.03
CA ARG A 220 27.55 7.95 -14.63
C ARG A 220 27.06 7.37 -15.94
N VAL A 221 25.76 7.27 -16.09
CA VAL A 221 25.10 6.87 -17.34
C VAL A 221 24.38 8.06 -17.93
N ARG A 222 24.37 8.16 -19.26
CA ARG A 222 23.46 9.09 -19.93
C ARG A 222 22.06 8.53 -19.81
N THR A 223 21.23 9.17 -19.01
CA THR A 223 19.81 8.87 -18.95
C THR A 223 19.18 9.19 -20.32
N PRO A 224 18.46 8.25 -20.96
CA PRO A 224 17.77 8.54 -22.20
C PRO A 224 16.62 9.49 -21.92
N GLY A 225 16.85 10.81 -22.03
CA GLY A 225 15.83 11.85 -21.97
C GLY A 225 14.73 11.62 -20.91
N ALA A 226 13.48 11.91 -21.28
CA ALA A 226 12.32 11.49 -20.48
C ALA A 226 12.07 9.99 -20.69
N LEU A 227 12.09 9.22 -19.61
CA LEU A 227 11.66 7.82 -19.57
C LEU A 227 10.17 7.76 -19.21
N ASP A 228 9.33 7.43 -20.18
CA ASP A 228 7.90 7.21 -19.93
C ASP A 228 7.69 5.82 -19.33
N VAL A 229 7.50 5.77 -18.01
CA VAL A 229 7.18 4.54 -17.28
C VAL A 229 5.66 4.37 -17.24
N GLY A 230 5.14 3.47 -18.07
CA GLY A 230 3.73 3.12 -18.05
C GLY A 230 3.34 2.41 -16.74
N ILE A 231 2.38 2.98 -16.04
CA ILE A 231 1.84 2.44 -14.78
C ILE A 231 0.76 1.36 -15.06
N ASP A 232 0.21 1.32 -16.28
CA ASP A 232 -0.79 0.33 -16.73
C ASP A 232 -0.79 0.22 -18.27
N TRP A 233 -0.88 -1.00 -18.82
CA TRP A 233 -0.75 -1.27 -20.26
C TRP A 233 -1.87 -2.25 -20.67
N GLY A 234 -2.86 -1.78 -21.44
CA GLY A 234 -3.91 -2.66 -22.01
C GLY A 234 -5.35 -2.35 -21.60
N ARG A 235 -5.61 -1.24 -20.89
CA ARG A 235 -6.99 -0.80 -20.63
C ARG A 235 -7.51 0.10 -21.75
N SER A 236 -8.66 -0.24 -22.32
CA SER A 236 -9.41 0.63 -23.24
C SER A 236 -10.19 1.74 -22.51
N SER A 237 -10.32 1.65 -21.19
CA SER A 237 -10.80 2.77 -20.38
C SER A 237 -10.09 2.87 -19.03
N LEU A 238 -9.84 4.10 -18.60
CA LEU A 238 -9.27 4.44 -17.31
C LEU A 238 -10.28 5.30 -16.54
N ARG A 239 -10.54 4.92 -15.28
CA ARG A 239 -11.31 5.74 -14.35
C ARG A 239 -10.35 6.40 -13.38
N VAL A 240 -10.19 7.72 -13.47
CA VAL A 240 -9.32 8.51 -12.59
C VAL A 240 -10.19 9.25 -11.59
N THR A 241 -9.80 9.23 -10.32
CA THR A 241 -10.45 9.97 -9.24
C THR A 241 -9.42 10.77 -8.47
N GLY A 242 -9.75 12.01 -8.11
CA GLY A 242 -8.86 12.90 -7.35
C GLY A 242 -8.68 14.23 -8.06
N ALA A 243 -7.67 15.00 -7.64
CA ALA A 243 -7.22 16.22 -8.31
C ALA A 243 -6.08 15.86 -9.26
N PHE A 244 -6.22 16.20 -10.54
CA PHE A 244 -5.17 15.98 -11.54
C PHE A 244 -5.31 16.97 -12.71
N LYS A 245 -4.21 17.15 -13.44
CA LYS A 245 -4.19 17.86 -14.72
C LYS A 245 -4.04 16.87 -15.87
N VAL A 246 -4.60 17.22 -17.03
CA VAL A 246 -4.38 16.48 -18.29
C VAL A 246 -3.53 17.33 -19.20
N VAL A 247 -2.40 16.78 -19.64
CA VAL A 247 -1.49 17.42 -20.58
C VAL A 247 -1.43 16.60 -21.88
N ASP A 248 -1.25 17.27 -23.01
CA ASP A 248 -1.01 16.61 -24.29
C ASP A 248 0.46 16.16 -24.45
N GLU A 249 0.75 15.46 -25.55
CA GLU A 249 2.09 14.98 -25.92
C GLU A 249 3.14 16.10 -26.06
N ARG A 250 2.70 17.36 -26.19
CA ARG A 250 3.56 18.55 -26.29
C ARG A 250 3.69 19.28 -24.96
N GLY A 251 3.19 18.69 -23.87
CA GLY A 251 3.19 19.27 -22.53
C GLY A 251 2.19 20.41 -22.34
N ARG A 252 1.28 20.65 -23.29
CA ARG A 252 0.25 21.68 -23.15
C ARG A 252 -0.86 21.19 -22.26
N THR A 253 -1.29 22.03 -21.34
CA THR A 253 -2.40 21.71 -20.43
C THR A 253 -3.72 21.73 -21.21
N VAL A 254 -4.37 20.57 -21.29
CA VAL A 254 -5.69 20.38 -21.90
C VAL A 254 -6.79 20.54 -20.84
N ILE A 255 -6.53 20.03 -19.63
CA ILE A 255 -7.40 20.20 -18.45
C ILE A 255 -6.51 20.63 -17.30
N ALA A 256 -6.72 21.86 -16.80
CA ALA A 256 -5.89 22.44 -15.74
C ALA A 256 -6.18 21.83 -14.37
N GLU A 257 -7.46 21.62 -14.06
CA GLU A 257 -7.91 21.03 -12.80
C GLU A 257 -9.13 20.15 -13.07
N SER A 258 -9.13 18.98 -12.46
CA SER A 258 -10.22 18.02 -12.58
C SER A 258 -10.67 17.60 -11.19
N VAL A 259 -11.97 17.54 -11.00
CA VAL A 259 -12.59 17.13 -9.75
C VAL A 259 -13.60 16.04 -10.04
N GLY A 260 -13.64 15.01 -9.18
CA GLY A 260 -14.55 13.88 -9.30
C GLY A 260 -13.97 12.69 -10.08
N ALA A 261 -14.85 11.79 -10.54
CA ALA A 261 -14.46 10.58 -11.26
C ALA A 261 -14.56 10.79 -12.77
N TRP A 262 -13.42 10.86 -13.43
CA TRP A 262 -13.33 11.00 -14.88
C TRP A 262 -13.11 9.65 -15.53
N THR A 263 -13.73 9.46 -16.70
CA THR A 263 -13.50 8.28 -17.53
C THR A 263 -12.79 8.71 -18.79
N PHE A 264 -11.63 8.12 -19.03
CA PHE A 264 -10.88 8.24 -20.27
C PHE A 264 -11.13 6.95 -21.04
N ALA A 265 -11.66 7.02 -22.25
CA ALA A 265 -11.80 5.86 -23.12
C ALA A 265 -10.94 6.05 -24.37
N PHE A 266 -10.11 5.05 -24.64
CA PHE A 266 -9.18 5.03 -25.76
C PHE A 266 -9.86 4.37 -26.94
N ASN A 267 -10.05 5.15 -28.00
CA ASN A 267 -10.62 4.68 -29.24
C ASN A 267 -9.43 4.21 -30.08
N GLY A 268 -9.47 3.00 -30.64
CA GLY A 268 -8.36 2.40 -31.40
C GLY A 268 -7.89 3.19 -32.65
N SER A 269 -8.42 4.39 -32.90
CA SER A 269 -8.05 5.34 -33.94
C SER A 269 -7.08 6.44 -33.49
N GLY A 270 -6.48 6.32 -32.29
CA GLY A 270 -5.61 7.37 -31.74
C GLY A 270 -6.36 8.60 -31.24
N SER A 271 -7.64 8.43 -30.93
CA SER A 271 -8.45 9.46 -30.26
C SER A 271 -8.84 8.98 -28.87
N MET A 272 -8.79 9.88 -27.90
CA MET A 272 -9.24 9.62 -26.54
C MET A 272 -10.51 10.41 -26.29
N SER A 273 -11.57 9.73 -25.87
CA SER A 273 -12.75 10.41 -25.34
C SER A 273 -12.57 10.64 -23.85
N VAL A 274 -12.74 11.89 -23.43
CA VAL A 274 -12.65 12.29 -22.03
C VAL A 274 -14.07 12.60 -21.56
N SER A 275 -14.59 11.74 -20.69
CA SER A 275 -15.89 11.93 -20.07
C SER A 275 -15.70 12.51 -18.67
N PRO A 276 -16.09 13.77 -18.43
CA PRO A 276 -16.16 14.29 -17.07
C PRO A 276 -17.16 13.47 -16.24
N PRO A 277 -17.07 13.51 -14.90
CA PRO A 277 -18.10 12.91 -14.05
C PRO A 277 -19.45 13.47 -14.48
N ALA A 278 -20.41 12.58 -14.75
CA ALA A 278 -21.73 12.92 -15.30
C ALA A 278 -22.19 14.25 -14.73
N ALA A 279 -22.26 15.26 -15.62
CA ALA A 279 -22.45 16.65 -15.26
C ALA A 279 -23.62 16.78 -14.29
N SER A 280 -23.32 16.97 -13.01
CA SER A 280 -24.22 17.67 -12.12
C SER A 280 -24.25 19.11 -12.64
N THR A 281 -25.16 19.37 -13.58
CA THR A 281 -25.51 20.72 -14.04
C THR A 281 -26.03 21.59 -12.90
N ALA A 282 -26.29 21.01 -11.71
CA ALA A 282 -26.58 21.76 -10.51
C ALA A 282 -25.36 22.59 -10.05
N PRO A 283 -25.58 23.85 -9.64
CA PRO A 283 -24.52 24.73 -9.16
C PRO A 283 -23.84 24.14 -7.92
N LEU A 284 -22.56 24.47 -7.73
CA LEU A 284 -21.86 24.08 -6.50
C LEU A 284 -22.52 24.76 -5.31
N SER A 285 -22.80 23.98 -4.27
CA SER A 285 -23.18 24.46 -2.95
C SER A 285 -22.49 23.62 -1.90
N VAL A 286 -22.07 24.29 -0.83
CA VAL A 286 -21.51 23.70 0.37
C VAL A 286 -22.25 24.27 1.57
N ARG A 287 -22.67 23.41 2.50
CA ARG A 287 -23.31 23.83 3.75
C ARG A 287 -22.69 23.10 4.92
N LEU A 288 -22.40 23.83 6.00
CA LEU A 288 -22.02 23.22 7.26
C LEU A 288 -23.25 22.57 7.90
N ILE A 289 -23.13 21.31 8.31
CA ILE A 289 -24.20 20.53 8.93
C ILE A 289 -23.93 20.34 10.42
N LYS A 290 -22.68 20.07 10.78
CA LYS A 290 -22.27 19.86 12.17
C LYS A 290 -20.81 20.26 12.36
N SER A 291 -20.52 20.95 13.44
CA SER A 291 -19.19 21.23 13.95
C SER A 291 -19.12 20.86 15.42
N PRO A 292 -17.92 20.61 15.96
CA PRO A 292 -17.73 20.60 17.40
C PRO A 292 -17.70 22.04 17.94
N ASP A 293 -18.17 22.24 19.17
CA ASP A 293 -18.07 23.54 19.85
C ASP A 293 -16.65 23.79 20.40
N ALA A 294 -15.92 22.71 20.69
CA ALA A 294 -14.56 22.77 21.21
C ALA A 294 -13.68 21.59 20.78
N THR A 295 -12.36 21.79 20.85
CA THR A 295 -11.34 20.76 20.61
C THR A 295 -10.08 21.06 21.43
N GLY A 296 -9.17 20.08 21.54
CA GLY A 296 -7.86 20.29 22.15
C GLY A 296 -6.88 20.96 21.19
N VAL A 297 -5.89 21.69 21.70
CA VAL A 297 -4.75 22.19 20.91
C VAL A 297 -4.12 21.05 20.09
N GLY A 298 -3.82 21.32 18.81
CA GLY A 298 -3.23 20.34 17.88
C GLY A 298 -4.11 19.13 17.52
N HIS A 299 -5.34 19.02 18.02
CA HIS A 299 -6.24 17.92 17.68
C HIS A 299 -7.07 18.24 16.42
N ALA A 300 -7.36 17.22 15.62
CA ALA A 300 -8.26 17.35 14.48
C ALA A 300 -9.73 17.40 14.95
N ALA A 301 -10.41 18.52 14.66
CA ALA A 301 -11.84 18.67 14.80
C ALA A 301 -12.54 18.34 13.46
N TRP A 302 -13.68 17.65 13.52
CA TRP A 302 -14.36 17.18 12.30
C TRP A 302 -15.59 18.02 11.98
N LEU A 303 -15.53 18.76 10.88
CA LEU A 303 -16.64 19.52 10.29
C LEU A 303 -17.42 18.60 9.34
N THR A 304 -18.71 18.41 9.58
CA THR A 304 -19.60 17.70 8.65
C THR A 304 -20.24 18.72 7.72
N ILE A 305 -20.03 18.56 6.42
CA ILE A 305 -20.62 19.40 5.38
C ILE A 305 -21.55 18.60 4.46
N ALA A 306 -22.42 19.30 3.75
CA ALA A 306 -23.17 18.75 2.62
C ALA A 306 -22.74 19.45 1.33
N LEU A 307 -22.34 18.66 0.33
CA LEU A 307 -21.93 19.13 -0.99
C LEU A 307 -22.96 18.75 -2.06
N SER A 308 -23.33 19.67 -2.96
CA SER A 308 -24.21 19.34 -4.08
C SER A 308 -23.53 18.50 -5.17
N ARG A 309 -22.21 18.63 -5.34
CA ARG A 309 -21.41 17.91 -6.33
C ARG A 309 -19.99 17.66 -5.82
N PRO A 310 -19.20 16.77 -6.46
CA PRO A 310 -17.81 16.59 -6.08
C PRO A 310 -17.03 17.91 -6.14
N ALA A 311 -16.28 18.21 -5.08
CA ALA A 311 -15.52 19.44 -4.92
C ALA A 311 -14.20 19.15 -4.18
N GLN A 312 -13.15 19.90 -4.48
CA GLN A 312 -12.00 20.00 -3.59
C GLN A 312 -12.41 20.82 -2.38
N VAL A 313 -12.22 20.30 -1.17
CA VAL A 313 -12.61 21.00 0.06
C VAL A 313 -11.45 21.18 1.01
N MET A 314 -11.42 22.33 1.67
CA MET A 314 -10.45 22.68 2.71
C MET A 314 -11.13 23.45 3.84
N SER A 315 -10.65 23.27 5.06
CA SER A 315 -11.03 24.12 6.19
C SER A 315 -10.12 25.33 6.25
N VAL A 316 -10.69 26.50 6.54
CA VAL A 316 -9.99 27.79 6.55
C VAL A 316 -10.28 28.50 7.86
N THR A 317 -9.25 29.10 8.46
CA THR A 317 -9.36 29.88 9.71
C THR A 317 -9.23 31.35 9.37
N ALA A 318 -10.18 32.19 9.77
CA ALA A 318 -10.28 33.58 9.29
C ALA A 318 -9.09 34.48 9.67
N ASP A 319 -8.44 34.23 10.82
CA ASP A 319 -7.42 35.13 11.40
C ASP A 319 -5.98 34.62 11.28
N VAL A 320 -5.80 33.39 10.79
CA VAL A 320 -4.49 32.79 10.51
C VAL A 320 -4.52 32.42 9.05
N GLY A 321 -3.93 33.25 8.19
CA GLY A 321 -3.84 32.99 6.76
C GLY A 321 -3.50 31.53 6.51
N SER A 322 -4.34 30.88 5.70
CA SER A 322 -4.38 29.45 5.42
C SER A 322 -3.06 28.72 5.71
N LEU A 323 -3.03 27.89 6.75
CA LEU A 323 -2.09 26.77 6.75
C LEU A 323 -2.48 25.91 5.55
N GLU A 324 -1.64 25.94 4.51
CA GLU A 324 -1.84 25.20 3.26
C GLU A 324 -1.87 23.68 3.52
N GLU A 325 -3.00 23.17 3.98
CA GLU A 325 -3.38 21.79 3.71
C GLU A 325 -4.09 21.76 2.36
N SER A 326 -3.43 21.19 1.35
CA SER A 326 -4.02 20.94 0.04
C SER A 326 -5.39 20.29 0.19
N GLY A 327 -6.43 21.02 -0.21
CA GLY A 327 -7.81 20.57 -0.07
C GLY A 327 -8.00 19.20 -0.71
N ALA A 328 -8.77 18.32 -0.07
CA ALA A 328 -9.00 16.98 -0.56
C ALA A 328 -10.29 16.91 -1.38
N VAL A 329 -10.28 16.16 -2.49
CA VAL A 329 -11.51 15.95 -3.27
C VAL A 329 -12.51 15.11 -2.49
N ARG A 330 -13.75 15.59 -2.38
CA ARG A 330 -14.89 14.90 -1.76
C ARG A 330 -16.01 14.68 -2.78
N ARG A 331 -16.80 13.64 -2.57
CA ARG A 331 -18.00 13.34 -3.39
C ARG A 331 -19.17 14.23 -2.94
N ALA A 332 -20.20 14.33 -3.79
CA ALA A 332 -21.48 14.92 -3.40
C ALA A 332 -22.10 14.19 -2.19
N GLY A 333 -22.94 14.88 -1.43
CA GLY A 333 -23.59 14.37 -0.23
C GLY A 333 -22.91 14.84 1.06
N ARG A 334 -23.26 14.18 2.17
CA ARG A 334 -22.71 14.49 3.50
C ARG A 334 -21.30 13.91 3.63
N THR A 335 -20.34 14.73 4.05
CA THR A 335 -18.95 14.30 4.23
C THR A 335 -18.28 15.03 5.39
N LYS A 336 -17.18 14.47 5.91
CA LYS A 336 -16.38 15.08 6.97
C LYS A 336 -15.11 15.74 6.40
N VAL A 337 -14.80 16.92 6.90
CA VAL A 337 -13.60 17.70 6.63
C VAL A 337 -12.88 17.89 7.96
N ALA A 338 -11.59 17.59 7.99
CA ALA A 338 -10.77 17.86 9.17
C ALA A 338 -10.44 19.34 9.22
N TRP A 339 -10.46 19.89 10.42
CA TRP A 339 -9.82 21.15 10.76
C TRP A 339 -8.83 20.85 11.87
N LEU A 340 -7.55 21.12 11.63
CA LEU A 340 -6.51 20.92 12.62
C LEU A 340 -6.47 22.14 13.55
N ALA A 341 -6.75 21.93 14.82
CA ALA A 341 -6.73 23.00 15.80
C ALA A 341 -5.33 23.61 15.91
N PRO A 342 -5.21 24.95 15.95
CA PRO A 342 -3.96 25.62 16.27
C PRO A 342 -3.35 25.12 17.59
N LEU A 343 -2.03 25.29 17.72
CA LEU A 343 -1.32 24.95 18.95
C LEU A 343 -1.56 25.97 20.07
N GLU A 344 -2.15 27.11 19.73
CA GLU A 344 -2.53 28.15 20.69
C GLU A 344 -3.99 27.96 21.12
N PRO A 345 -4.30 28.02 22.44
CA PRO A 345 -5.68 28.05 22.92
C PRO A 345 -6.37 29.35 22.50
N GLY A 346 -7.66 29.29 22.17
CA GLY A 346 -8.39 30.46 21.70
C GLY A 346 -9.74 30.14 21.09
N ARG A 347 -10.45 31.18 20.63
CA ARG A 347 -11.66 31.04 19.81
C ARG A 347 -11.27 31.26 18.36
N TYR A 348 -11.58 30.31 17.50
CA TYR A 348 -11.23 30.36 16.09
C TYR A 348 -12.49 30.34 15.23
N SER A 349 -12.58 31.30 14.31
CA SER A 349 -13.62 31.34 13.27
C SER A 349 -13.16 30.48 12.10
N VAL A 350 -13.91 29.39 11.84
CA VAL A 350 -13.57 28.35 10.87
C VAL A 350 -14.68 28.22 9.84
N HIS A 351 -14.36 28.27 8.55
CA HIS A 351 -15.28 27.90 7.48
C HIS A 351 -14.70 26.80 6.60
N VAL A 352 -15.54 26.21 5.76
CA VAL A 352 -15.10 25.24 4.74
C VAL A 352 -15.28 25.84 3.36
N GLU A 353 -14.21 25.86 2.58
CA GLU A 353 -14.25 26.20 1.17
C GLU A 353 -14.38 24.95 0.32
N ALA A 354 -15.16 25.04 -0.75
CA ALA A 354 -15.35 24.01 -1.75
C ALA A 354 -15.14 24.61 -3.15
N SER A 355 -14.23 24.03 -3.92
CA SER A 355 -13.93 24.41 -5.31
C SER A 355 -14.23 23.27 -6.27
N SER A 356 -14.82 23.60 -7.42
CA SER A 356 -14.99 22.68 -8.55
C SER A 356 -14.17 23.10 -9.78
N GLY A 357 -13.10 23.85 -9.58
CA GLY A 357 -12.24 24.43 -10.62
C GLY A 357 -12.82 25.68 -11.29
N SER A 358 -14.11 25.68 -11.65
CA SER A 358 -14.79 26.84 -12.26
C SER A 358 -15.53 27.74 -11.26
N GLU A 359 -15.81 27.24 -10.05
CA GLU A 359 -16.57 27.93 -9.00
C GLU A 359 -16.00 27.57 -7.63
N THR A 360 -15.92 28.57 -6.75
CA THR A 360 -15.62 28.39 -5.32
C THR A 360 -16.80 28.87 -4.48
N LYS A 361 -17.16 28.09 -3.46
CA LYS A 361 -18.19 28.41 -2.46
C LYS A 361 -17.64 28.14 -1.07
N GLN A 362 -18.14 28.86 -0.08
CA GLN A 362 -17.79 28.68 1.33
C GLN A 362 -19.03 28.45 2.18
N THR A 363 -18.87 27.77 3.31
CA THR A 363 -19.89 27.71 4.34
C THR A 363 -19.97 29.03 5.10
N ASP A 364 -21.04 29.22 5.85
CA ASP A 364 -21.02 30.16 6.96
C ASP A 364 -19.91 29.74 7.95
N PRO A 365 -19.18 30.70 8.54
CA PRO A 365 -18.17 30.41 9.54
C PRO A 365 -18.80 29.90 10.83
N VAL A 366 -18.06 29.07 11.55
CA VAL A 366 -18.40 28.60 12.89
C VAL A 366 -17.27 28.88 13.86
N GLU A 367 -17.61 29.23 15.10
CA GLU A 367 -16.62 29.35 16.16
C GLU A 367 -16.32 27.99 16.79
N ILE A 368 -15.03 27.66 16.91
CA ILE A 368 -14.55 26.50 17.65
C ILE A 368 -13.60 26.97 18.75
N VAL A 369 -13.86 26.55 19.98
CA VAL A 369 -12.99 26.84 21.12
C VAL A 369 -11.88 25.81 21.22
N VAL A 370 -10.63 26.25 21.12
CA VAL A 370 -9.45 25.41 21.34
C VAL A 370 -8.99 25.55 22.78
N THR A 371 -8.92 24.42 23.48
CA THR A 371 -8.56 24.33 24.90
C THR A 371 -7.27 23.55 25.09
N GLU A 372 -6.50 23.88 26.11
CA GLU A 372 -5.37 23.04 26.53
C GLU A 372 -5.90 21.69 27.06
N PRO A 373 -5.14 20.59 26.91
CA PRO A 373 -5.52 19.34 27.54
C PRO A 373 -5.56 19.57 29.05
N ARG A 374 -6.71 19.33 29.68
CA ARG A 374 -6.76 19.26 31.14
C ARG A 374 -5.83 18.13 31.58
N ASP A 375 -4.93 18.45 32.50
CA ASP A 375 -3.98 17.49 33.08
C ASP A 375 -4.75 16.27 33.59
N ALA A 376 -4.37 15.07 33.15
CA ALA A 376 -5.11 13.82 33.37
C ALA A 376 -4.94 13.30 34.82
N SER A 377 -5.32 14.11 35.80
CA SER A 377 -5.31 13.78 37.22
C SER A 377 -6.64 14.13 37.89
N GLU A 378 -7.76 13.63 37.36
CA GLU A 378 -9.04 13.57 38.11
C GLU A 378 -9.92 12.39 37.64
N PRO A 379 -10.65 11.69 38.54
CA PRO A 379 -11.08 10.31 38.31
C PRO A 379 -12.44 10.17 37.61
N GLU A 380 -12.52 9.04 36.91
CA GLU A 380 -13.54 8.53 36.01
C GLU A 380 -14.84 8.11 36.74
N ALA A 381 -15.66 9.06 37.20
CA ALA A 381 -16.90 8.76 37.94
C ALA A 381 -18.22 9.23 37.28
N GLU A 382 -18.21 9.92 36.14
CA GLU A 382 -19.42 10.57 35.60
C GLU A 382 -19.85 10.11 34.18
N ARG A 383 -19.30 9.00 33.65
CA ARG A 383 -19.61 8.51 32.29
C ARG A 383 -20.68 7.42 32.20
N ALA A 384 -21.31 7.01 33.30
CA ALA A 384 -22.21 5.86 33.28
C ALA A 384 -23.70 6.18 33.05
N GLU A 385 -24.12 7.44 32.92
CA GLU A 385 -25.56 7.78 32.95
C GLU A 385 -26.19 8.18 31.59
N GLU A 386 -25.43 8.30 30.51
CA GLU A 386 -25.97 8.81 29.22
C GLU A 386 -26.07 7.76 28.09
N ALA A 387 -25.69 6.50 28.34
CA ALA A 387 -25.67 5.43 27.33
C ALA A 387 -26.99 4.66 27.16
N ALA A 388 -28.08 5.08 27.81
CA ALA A 388 -29.36 4.37 27.79
C ALA A 388 -30.49 5.22 27.18
N ALA A 389 -30.46 5.49 25.87
CA ALA A 389 -31.67 5.84 25.12
C ALA A 389 -31.47 5.72 23.59
N GLY A 390 -32.04 4.67 22.98
CA GLY A 390 -32.61 4.74 21.63
C GLY A 390 -31.91 4.00 20.49
N GLU A 391 -32.23 2.72 20.29
CA GLU A 391 -32.32 2.10 18.95
C GLU A 391 -33.67 2.46 18.28
N PRO A 392 -33.80 2.39 16.93
CA PRO A 392 -34.34 1.15 16.33
C PRO A 392 -33.83 0.73 14.92
N GLU A 393 -33.87 -0.60 14.74
CA GLU A 393 -34.16 -1.49 13.58
C GLU A 393 -33.78 -1.22 12.09
N ALA A 394 -33.34 -2.31 11.44
CA ALA A 394 -33.07 -2.51 10.00
C ALA A 394 -34.34 -2.85 9.17
N PRO A 395 -34.26 -2.89 7.81
CA PRO A 395 -34.13 -4.21 7.16
C PRO A 395 -33.47 -4.27 5.74
N GLY A 396 -33.05 -5.48 5.33
CA GLY A 396 -33.24 -6.01 3.97
C GLY A 396 -32.05 -6.08 2.98
N ALA A 397 -31.53 -7.30 2.72
CA ALA A 397 -30.72 -7.67 1.55
C ALA A 397 -31.63 -8.04 0.33
N PRO A 398 -31.17 -8.17 -0.95
CA PRO A 398 -30.38 -9.36 -1.40
C PRO A 398 -29.40 -9.20 -2.62
N TRP A 399 -28.34 -10.04 -2.59
CA TRP A 399 -27.61 -10.83 -3.62
C TRP A 399 -27.46 -10.42 -5.12
N GLY A 400 -26.25 -10.65 -5.67
CA GLY A 400 -25.99 -10.87 -7.12
C GLY A 400 -24.51 -11.04 -7.52
N LEU A 401 -24.17 -12.21 -8.10
CA LEU A 401 -22.83 -12.71 -8.52
C LEU A 401 -22.56 -12.53 -10.04
N LEU A 402 -21.33 -12.88 -10.48
CA LEU A 402 -20.85 -13.25 -11.85
C LEU A 402 -20.37 -12.13 -12.80
N LEU A 403 -19.46 -12.34 -13.76
CA LEU A 403 -18.27 -13.19 -13.99
C LEU A 403 -17.63 -12.65 -15.31
N PHE A 404 -16.32 -12.84 -15.50
CA PHE A 404 -15.55 -12.40 -16.68
C PHE A 404 -15.87 -13.19 -17.96
N ALA A 405 -15.71 -12.55 -19.13
CA ALA A 405 -15.37 -13.20 -20.40
C ALA A 405 -14.37 -12.34 -21.19
N LEU A 406 -13.34 -13.01 -21.75
CA LEU A 406 -12.21 -12.50 -22.54
C LEU A 406 -12.50 -12.57 -24.05
N VAL A 407 -12.06 -11.57 -24.83
CA VAL A 407 -11.70 -11.72 -26.25
C VAL A 407 -10.57 -10.73 -26.59
N PHE A 408 -9.52 -11.21 -27.27
CA PHE A 408 -8.35 -10.45 -27.73
C PHE A 408 -8.52 -9.90 -29.16
N ALA A 409 -7.95 -8.72 -29.44
CA ALA A 409 -7.35 -8.35 -30.73
C ALA A 409 -6.42 -7.11 -30.55
N ALA A 410 -5.42 -6.97 -31.42
CA ALA A 410 -4.11 -6.37 -31.13
C ALA A 410 -3.87 -4.91 -31.55
N ALA A 411 -2.84 -4.33 -30.91
CA ALA A 411 -1.84 -3.33 -31.33
C ALA A 411 -2.14 -1.80 -31.30
N GLY A 412 -1.30 -1.09 -30.51
CA GLY A 412 -1.05 0.36 -30.51
C GLY A 412 -0.71 0.89 -29.10
N VAL A 413 0.52 1.37 -28.85
CA VAL A 413 0.96 1.92 -27.54
C VAL A 413 0.78 3.45 -27.53
N PHE A 414 0.13 3.98 -26.49
CA PHE A 414 0.03 5.42 -26.20
C PHE A 414 0.51 5.70 -24.77
N VAL A 415 1.19 6.83 -24.57
CA VAL A 415 1.61 7.31 -23.25
C VAL A 415 0.72 8.48 -22.85
N VAL A 416 0.12 8.42 -21.65
CA VAL A 416 -0.57 9.56 -21.02
C VAL A 416 0.08 9.81 -19.66
N THR A 417 0.60 11.02 -19.46
CA THR A 417 1.22 11.43 -18.21
C THR A 417 0.18 12.14 -17.34
N VAL A 418 -0.35 11.43 -16.34
CA VAL A 418 -1.19 12.04 -15.30
C VAL A 418 -0.27 12.57 -14.20
N THR A 419 -0.12 13.89 -14.13
CA THR A 419 0.63 14.51 -13.03
C THR A 419 -0.32 14.82 -11.88
N MET A 420 -0.09 14.21 -10.72
CA MET A 420 -0.72 14.65 -9.48
C MET A 420 -0.07 15.97 -9.05
N THR A 421 -0.87 17.03 -8.97
CA THR A 421 -0.45 18.28 -8.33
C THR A 421 -0.65 18.15 -6.83
N LYS A 422 0.33 18.64 -6.06
CA LYS A 422 0.24 18.71 -4.60
C LYS A 422 -0.94 19.56 -4.18
#